data_AF-G0M8S4-F1
#
_entry.id   AF-G0M8S4-F1
#
_cell.length_a   1.000
_cell.length_b   1.000
_cell.length_c   1.000
_cell.angle_alpha   90.00
_cell.angle_beta   90.00
_cell.angle_gamma   90.00
#
_symmetry.space_group_name_H-M   'P 1'
#
loop_
_entity.id
_entity.type
_entity.pdbx_description
1 polymer ?
#
loop_
_entity_poly.entity_id
_entity_poly.type
_entity_poly.pdbx_seq_one_letter_code
_entity_poly.pdbx_strand_id
1 'polypeptide(L)'
;MINKICLLALMLCFLISIATPMETCDDGCHFTEPLITSESIKKWPAMSCITICGNITINEKTDMAQKELISGFQFFFSLVGNVKVENTTYTSLSFLDHLVNLYFDSEIKGDIVIRSNPFLVDVSAMWYWTPQTVYNLKIINNTKLNLQVSDNCDSLRWAFNMNRDVHGNLKDCPCQTIHITPDAPRYNLNCSRIIGGFDSAISISGINETTDLSSFLNLKTLTGDLVVQNTQLQNLSFLENLSFMELNLSAYNAMDIQNNPQLTRLGLSSLKLLTGEARMIFAKNHPDFCITTNELQVFAMHNVQFLDGFEAKLCQDLYRKDGEKVCIFGDLSAMDQNCQHIIGDVIIDSDNEKFVNKLQNVTYIYGYLTIMNTKKLENTYFLQSLKQIAAINYDKLPKPELYEATRTPVIVDFGKGGDDEEEENGEVIQINRTMTYTEVGERGDEENEDFGFSPFGTNIPGIGNGGKACSSVWILGVGMLILVSF
;
A
#
# COMPACT_ATOMS: atom_id res chain seq x y z
N MET A 1 29.30 -36.21 -21.49
CA MET A 1 28.62 -35.46 -22.58
C MET A 1 27.14 -35.15 -22.26
N ILE A 2 26.46 -35.97 -21.43
CA ILE A 2 25.07 -35.78 -21.01
C ILE A 2 24.87 -34.58 -20.04
N ASN A 3 25.86 -34.24 -19.20
CA ASN A 3 25.76 -33.14 -18.24
C ASN A 3 25.80 -31.72 -18.84
N LYS A 4 26.36 -31.53 -20.05
CA LYS A 4 26.38 -30.20 -20.70
C LYS A 4 25.07 -29.87 -21.42
N ILE A 5 24.30 -30.89 -21.81
CA ILE A 5 23.00 -30.73 -22.47
C ILE A 5 21.91 -30.39 -21.44
N CYS A 6 21.99 -30.96 -20.23
CA CYS A 6 21.07 -30.61 -19.12
C CYS A 6 21.24 -29.17 -18.63
N LEU A 7 22.48 -28.64 -18.56
CA LEU A 7 22.72 -27.26 -18.13
C LEU A 7 22.24 -26.23 -19.17
N LEU A 8 22.33 -26.56 -20.47
CA LEU A 8 21.80 -25.72 -21.54
C LEU A 8 20.27 -25.72 -21.55
N ALA A 9 19.63 -26.87 -21.28
CA ALA A 9 18.17 -26.97 -21.19
C ALA A 9 17.60 -26.24 -19.97
N LEU A 10 18.30 -26.26 -18.83
CA LEU A 10 17.92 -25.48 -17.64
C LEU A 10 18.13 -23.97 -17.84
N MET A 11 19.19 -23.55 -18.53
CA MET A 11 19.41 -22.13 -18.86
C MET A 11 18.42 -21.60 -19.93
N LEU A 12 17.97 -22.44 -20.87
CA LEU A 12 16.89 -22.08 -21.80
C LEU A 12 15.52 -22.01 -21.12
N CYS A 13 15.26 -22.82 -20.08
CA CYS A 13 14.01 -22.74 -19.32
C CYS A 13 13.92 -21.50 -18.40
N PHE A 14 15.05 -20.86 -18.04
CA PHE A 14 15.07 -19.64 -17.23
C PHE A 14 15.06 -18.34 -18.04
N LEU A 15 15.11 -18.40 -19.38
CA LEU A 15 14.97 -17.25 -20.27
C LEU A 15 13.61 -17.15 -20.96
N ILE A 16 12.68 -18.07 -20.66
CA ILE A 16 11.28 -17.85 -20.97
C ILE A 16 10.74 -17.00 -19.83
N SER A 17 10.95 -15.68 -19.92
CA SER A 17 9.95 -14.74 -19.40
C SER A 17 8.61 -15.29 -19.87
N ILE A 18 7.73 -15.64 -18.93
CA ILE A 18 6.33 -15.86 -19.27
C ILE A 18 5.74 -14.47 -19.54
N ALA A 19 6.22 -13.81 -20.60
CA ALA A 19 5.41 -12.85 -21.31
C ALA A 19 4.28 -13.69 -21.88
N THR A 20 3.12 -13.65 -21.24
CA THR A 20 1.89 -14.11 -21.87
C THR A 20 1.86 -13.45 -23.25
N PRO A 21 1.77 -14.22 -24.36
CA PRO A 21 1.73 -13.62 -25.68
C PRO A 21 0.59 -12.61 -25.67
N MET A 22 0.91 -11.35 -25.90
CA MET A 22 -0.08 -10.29 -26.02
C MET A 22 -1.04 -10.71 -27.13
N GLU A 23 -2.35 -10.66 -26.89
CA GLU A 23 -3.32 -11.01 -27.93
C GLU A 23 -3.07 -10.08 -29.12
N THR A 24 -2.59 -10.64 -30.22
CA THR A 24 -2.29 -9.89 -31.45
C THR A 24 -3.52 -9.89 -32.33
N CYS A 25 -3.90 -8.72 -32.82
CA CYS A 25 -5.03 -8.61 -33.74
C CYS A 25 -4.68 -9.14 -35.13
N ASP A 26 -5.69 -9.65 -35.82
CA ASP A 26 -5.56 -10.09 -37.21
C ASP A 26 -5.25 -8.90 -38.14
N ASP A 27 -4.53 -9.18 -39.24
CA ASP A 27 -4.25 -8.19 -40.28
C ASP A 27 -5.55 -7.56 -40.81
N GLY A 28 -5.64 -6.22 -40.71
CA GLY A 28 -6.82 -5.47 -41.11
C GLY A 28 -7.90 -5.32 -40.03
N CYS A 29 -7.73 -5.90 -38.85
CA CYS A 29 -8.64 -5.75 -37.71
C CYS A 29 -8.22 -4.62 -36.75
N HIS A 30 -7.76 -3.51 -37.33
CA HIS A 30 -7.32 -2.32 -36.60
C HIS A 30 -8.29 -1.17 -36.79
N PHE A 31 -8.68 -0.55 -35.69
CA PHE A 31 -9.46 0.67 -35.67
C PHE A 31 -8.62 1.79 -35.06
N THR A 32 -8.18 2.71 -35.91
CA THR A 32 -7.24 3.79 -35.53
C THR A 32 -7.92 5.13 -35.30
N GLU A 33 -9.24 5.22 -35.52
CA GLU A 33 -9.96 6.47 -35.35
C GLU A 33 -10.14 6.79 -33.86
N PRO A 34 -9.90 8.04 -33.44
CA PRO A 34 -9.88 8.39 -32.01
C PRO A 34 -11.28 8.50 -31.39
N LEU A 35 -12.34 8.59 -32.20
CA LEU A 35 -13.71 8.85 -31.79
C LEU A 35 -14.69 8.12 -32.72
N ILE A 36 -15.74 7.53 -32.16
CA ILE A 36 -16.85 6.94 -32.89
C ILE A 36 -17.81 8.04 -33.37
N THR A 37 -18.07 8.06 -34.67
CA THR A 37 -18.97 8.98 -35.40
C THR A 37 -19.57 8.22 -36.58
N SER A 38 -20.58 8.79 -37.22
CA SER A 38 -21.22 8.23 -38.41
C SER A 38 -20.23 8.00 -39.56
N GLU A 39 -19.13 8.77 -39.63
CA GLU A 39 -18.06 8.60 -40.62
C GLU A 39 -16.98 7.61 -40.17
N SER A 40 -16.50 7.71 -38.94
CA SER A 40 -15.42 6.84 -38.46
C SER A 40 -15.88 5.40 -38.30
N ILE A 41 -17.13 5.14 -37.89
CA ILE A 41 -17.67 3.79 -37.76
C ILE A 41 -17.70 3.02 -39.09
N LYS A 42 -17.69 3.71 -40.24
CA LYS A 42 -17.57 3.06 -41.57
C LYS A 42 -16.21 2.40 -41.79
N LYS A 43 -15.20 2.83 -41.02
CA LYS A 43 -13.85 2.24 -40.98
C LYS A 43 -13.72 1.19 -39.88
N TRP A 44 -14.78 0.92 -39.13
CA TRP A 44 -14.78 -0.15 -38.15
C TRP A 44 -14.46 -1.48 -38.86
N PRO A 45 -13.59 -2.33 -38.30
CA PRO A 45 -13.18 -3.56 -38.95
C PRO A 45 -14.33 -4.46 -39.38
N ALA A 46 -14.11 -5.20 -40.46
CA ALA A 46 -15.12 -6.05 -41.09
C ALA A 46 -15.64 -7.13 -40.13
N MET A 47 -16.84 -7.64 -40.41
CA MET A 47 -17.53 -8.68 -39.63
C MET A 47 -16.73 -9.98 -39.42
N SER A 48 -15.68 -10.22 -40.21
CA SER A 48 -14.77 -11.36 -40.01
C SER A 48 -13.79 -11.18 -38.85
N CYS A 49 -13.62 -9.96 -38.34
CA CYS A 49 -12.73 -9.65 -37.23
C CYS A 49 -13.34 -10.09 -35.90
N ILE A 50 -12.75 -11.10 -35.26
CA ILE A 50 -13.16 -11.55 -33.92
C ILE A 50 -12.53 -10.65 -32.85
N THR A 51 -11.24 -10.33 -33.03
CA THR A 51 -10.45 -9.46 -32.16
C THR A 51 -10.11 -8.16 -32.90
N ILE A 52 -10.46 -7.02 -32.29
CA ILE A 52 -10.21 -5.69 -32.86
C ILE A 52 -9.17 -4.95 -32.02
N CYS A 53 -8.14 -4.41 -32.68
CA CYS A 53 -7.16 -3.52 -32.05
C CYS A 53 -7.59 -2.08 -32.25
N GLY A 54 -7.97 -1.42 -31.17
CA GLY A 54 -8.42 -0.03 -31.24
C GLY A 54 -9.09 0.41 -29.95
N ASN A 55 -9.25 1.72 -29.82
CA ASN A 55 -9.98 2.30 -28.70
C ASN A 55 -11.44 2.55 -29.11
N ILE A 56 -12.36 2.26 -28.20
CA ILE A 56 -13.75 2.70 -28.31
C ILE A 56 -13.86 3.99 -27.51
N THR A 57 -13.99 5.12 -28.19
CA THR A 57 -14.26 6.42 -27.56
C THR A 57 -15.58 6.95 -28.08
N ILE A 58 -16.54 7.18 -27.20
CA ILE A 58 -17.86 7.72 -27.48
C ILE A 58 -18.08 8.90 -26.54
N ASN A 59 -18.41 10.07 -27.09
CA ASN A 59 -18.64 11.25 -26.24
C ASN A 59 -19.67 12.23 -26.81
N GLU A 60 -19.72 13.46 -26.29
CA GLU A 60 -20.65 14.49 -26.72
C GLU A 60 -20.51 14.89 -28.21
N LYS A 61 -19.39 14.52 -28.85
CA LYS A 61 -19.12 14.77 -30.28
C LYS A 61 -19.51 13.59 -31.17
N THR A 62 -19.94 12.46 -30.60
CA THR A 62 -20.49 11.34 -31.36
C THR A 62 -21.86 11.76 -31.90
N ASP A 63 -22.00 11.75 -33.23
CA ASP A 63 -23.17 12.18 -33.99
C ASP A 63 -24.15 11.03 -34.30
N MET A 64 -24.06 9.93 -33.57
CA MET A 64 -24.85 8.71 -33.80
C MET A 64 -25.90 8.50 -32.70
N ALA A 65 -27.08 8.03 -33.07
CA ALA A 65 -28.07 7.54 -32.13
C ALA A 65 -27.68 6.16 -31.57
N GLN A 66 -28.20 5.80 -30.39
CA GLN A 66 -27.91 4.51 -29.75
C GLN A 66 -28.21 3.30 -30.65
N LYS A 67 -29.30 3.35 -31.44
CA LYS A 67 -29.66 2.29 -32.41
C LYS A 67 -28.61 2.13 -33.52
N GLU A 68 -28.01 3.22 -33.96
CA GLU A 68 -26.98 3.19 -34.99
C GLU A 68 -25.68 2.60 -34.42
N LEU A 69 -25.34 2.93 -33.17
CA LEU A 69 -24.20 2.30 -32.48
C LEU A 69 -24.41 0.80 -32.30
N ILE A 70 -25.61 0.36 -31.85
CA ILE A 70 -25.96 -1.07 -31.76
C ILE A 70 -25.72 -1.75 -33.10
N SER A 71 -26.05 -1.09 -34.21
CA SER A 71 -25.88 -1.63 -35.56
C SER A 71 -24.42 -1.62 -36.02
N GLY A 72 -23.63 -0.62 -35.63
CA GLY A 72 -22.20 -0.53 -35.93
C GLY A 72 -21.35 -1.57 -35.19
N PHE A 73 -21.80 -2.01 -34.00
CA PHE A 73 -21.07 -2.91 -33.11
C PHE A 73 -21.60 -4.36 -33.09
N GLN A 74 -22.39 -4.79 -34.08
CA GLN A 74 -23.08 -6.10 -34.07
C GLN A 74 -22.17 -7.33 -34.09
N PHE A 75 -20.88 -7.18 -34.41
CA PHE A 75 -20.02 -8.32 -34.76
C PHE A 75 -18.57 -8.17 -34.29
N PHE A 76 -18.35 -7.97 -32.99
CA PHE A 76 -17.03 -8.19 -32.41
C PHE A 76 -17.15 -8.72 -30.99
N PHE A 77 -16.19 -9.55 -30.59
CA PHE A 77 -16.21 -10.29 -29.33
C PHE A 77 -15.04 -9.91 -28.41
N SER A 78 -13.89 -9.60 -29.02
CA SER A 78 -12.66 -9.26 -28.30
C SER A 78 -12.17 -7.87 -28.72
N LEU A 79 -11.74 -7.07 -27.75
CA LEU A 79 -11.11 -5.77 -27.96
C LEU A 79 -9.71 -5.76 -27.35
N VAL A 80 -8.72 -5.33 -28.12
CA VAL A 80 -7.39 -4.94 -27.63
C VAL A 80 -7.34 -3.41 -27.63
N GLY A 81 -7.63 -2.80 -26.48
CA GLY A 81 -7.69 -1.34 -26.34
C GLY A 81 -8.66 -0.86 -25.27
N ASN A 82 -8.76 0.47 -25.15
CA ASN A 82 -9.50 1.14 -24.09
C ASN A 82 -10.97 1.36 -24.47
N VAL A 83 -11.84 1.47 -23.46
CA VAL A 83 -13.26 1.80 -23.63
C VAL A 83 -13.58 3.07 -22.86
N LYS A 84 -14.07 4.10 -23.55
CA LYS A 84 -14.45 5.40 -22.98
C LYS A 84 -15.82 5.82 -23.48
N VAL A 85 -16.78 5.98 -22.58
CA VAL A 85 -18.14 6.50 -22.85
C VAL A 85 -18.39 7.66 -21.91
N GLU A 86 -18.31 8.88 -22.43
CA GLU A 86 -18.23 10.09 -21.60
C GLU A 86 -19.18 11.19 -22.08
N ASN A 87 -19.82 11.94 -21.18
CA ASN A 87 -20.66 13.10 -21.54
C ASN A 87 -21.77 12.82 -22.57
N THR A 88 -22.27 11.59 -22.63
CA THR A 88 -23.30 11.20 -23.60
C THR A 88 -24.71 11.40 -23.04
N THR A 89 -25.71 11.34 -23.92
CA THR A 89 -27.13 11.33 -23.55
C THR A 89 -27.75 9.93 -23.58
N TYR A 90 -26.93 8.89 -23.75
CA TYR A 90 -27.43 7.51 -23.83
C TYR A 90 -27.95 7.01 -22.48
N THR A 91 -28.90 6.09 -22.56
CA THR A 91 -29.56 5.52 -21.36
C THR A 91 -28.99 4.17 -20.95
N SER A 92 -28.33 3.48 -21.88
CA SER A 92 -27.64 2.22 -21.59
C SER A 92 -26.38 2.03 -22.45
N LEU A 93 -25.52 1.10 -22.03
CA LEU A 93 -24.34 0.64 -22.78
C LEU A 93 -24.63 -0.52 -23.74
N SER A 94 -25.92 -0.79 -24.05
CA SER A 94 -26.33 -2.00 -24.81
C SER A 94 -25.74 -2.10 -26.22
N PHE A 95 -25.21 -0.99 -26.76
CA PHE A 95 -24.45 -1.01 -28.01
C PHE A 95 -23.12 -1.78 -27.90
N LEU A 96 -22.70 -2.19 -26.70
CA LEU A 96 -21.53 -3.02 -26.43
C LEU A 96 -21.88 -4.41 -25.86
N ASP A 97 -23.12 -4.88 -26.00
CA ASP A 97 -23.56 -6.17 -25.43
C ASP A 97 -22.82 -7.40 -25.99
N HIS A 98 -22.18 -7.27 -27.16
CA HIS A 98 -21.41 -8.37 -27.78
C HIS A 98 -19.94 -8.40 -27.36
N LEU A 99 -19.44 -7.32 -26.73
CA LEU A 99 -18.08 -7.27 -26.21
C LEU A 99 -17.96 -8.21 -25.01
N VAL A 100 -17.00 -9.14 -25.07
CA VAL A 100 -16.73 -10.10 -24.01
C VAL A 100 -15.28 -9.97 -23.56
N ASN A 101 -14.30 -10.22 -24.43
CA ASN A 101 -12.90 -10.17 -24.00
C ASN A 101 -12.32 -8.77 -24.13
N LEU A 102 -11.64 -8.32 -23.07
CA LEU A 102 -10.91 -7.07 -23.05
C LEU A 102 -9.44 -7.35 -22.75
N TYR A 103 -8.59 -6.94 -23.68
CA TYR A 103 -7.14 -6.98 -23.54
C TYR A 103 -6.64 -5.54 -23.55
N PHE A 104 -5.72 -5.26 -22.65
CA PHE A 104 -5.05 -3.98 -22.58
C PHE A 104 -3.56 -4.19 -22.70
N ASP A 105 -2.90 -3.21 -23.30
CA ASP A 105 -1.45 -3.17 -23.38
C ASP A 105 -0.85 -3.32 -21.98
N SER A 106 0.03 -4.32 -21.80
CA SER A 106 0.65 -4.58 -20.51
C SER A 106 1.60 -3.48 -20.05
N GLU A 107 2.08 -2.64 -20.98
CA GLU A 107 2.97 -1.52 -20.66
C GLU A 107 2.21 -0.27 -20.19
N ILE A 108 0.96 -0.12 -20.64
CA ILE A 108 0.08 1.02 -20.34
C ILE A 108 -1.21 0.47 -19.75
N LYS A 109 -1.31 0.38 -18.41
CA LYS A 109 -2.53 -0.05 -17.69
C LYS A 109 -3.79 0.41 -18.44
N GLY A 110 -4.64 -0.53 -18.83
CA GLY A 110 -5.83 -0.23 -19.62
C GLY A 110 -6.85 0.62 -18.89
N ASP A 111 -7.72 1.31 -19.63
CA ASP A 111 -8.78 2.16 -19.08
C ASP A 111 -10.16 1.74 -19.61
N ILE A 112 -11.09 1.54 -18.66
CA ILE A 112 -12.52 1.51 -18.89
C ILE A 112 -13.12 2.73 -18.18
N VAL A 113 -13.68 3.68 -18.91
CA VAL A 113 -14.19 4.95 -18.38
C VAL A 113 -15.63 5.18 -18.81
N ILE A 114 -16.55 5.18 -17.85
CA ILE A 114 -17.97 5.51 -18.03
C ILE A 114 -18.27 6.74 -17.17
N ARG A 115 -18.26 7.94 -17.75
CA ARG A 115 -18.24 9.18 -16.97
C ARG A 115 -19.24 10.24 -17.43
N SER A 116 -19.88 10.91 -16.49
CA SER A 116 -20.70 12.11 -16.76
C SER A 116 -21.81 11.86 -17.79
N ASN A 117 -22.45 10.69 -17.76
CA ASN A 117 -23.60 10.38 -18.61
C ASN A 117 -24.89 10.58 -17.78
N PRO A 118 -25.53 11.78 -17.78
CA PRO A 118 -26.60 12.12 -16.84
C PRO A 118 -27.92 11.37 -17.06
N PHE A 119 -28.05 10.64 -18.16
CA PHE A 119 -29.22 9.83 -18.49
C PHE A 119 -28.97 8.32 -18.40
N LEU A 120 -27.73 7.91 -18.13
CA LEU A 120 -27.35 6.50 -18.06
C LEU A 120 -27.97 5.85 -16.82
N VAL A 121 -28.72 4.77 -17.04
CA VAL A 121 -29.40 3.99 -15.99
C VAL A 121 -28.99 2.52 -15.99
N ASP A 122 -28.38 2.06 -17.09
CA ASP A 122 -28.12 0.64 -17.32
C ASP A 122 -26.73 0.41 -17.93
N VAL A 123 -25.95 -0.43 -17.26
CA VAL A 123 -24.60 -0.84 -17.65
C VAL A 123 -24.47 -2.36 -17.77
N SER A 124 -25.60 -3.07 -17.94
CA SER A 124 -25.64 -4.55 -17.97
C SER A 124 -24.72 -5.17 -19.01
N ALA A 125 -24.42 -4.46 -20.10
CA ALA A 125 -23.44 -4.88 -21.10
C ALA A 125 -22.11 -5.30 -20.46
N MET A 126 -21.70 -4.60 -19.40
CA MET A 126 -20.43 -4.83 -18.70
C MET A 126 -20.38 -6.15 -17.92
N TRP A 127 -21.51 -6.80 -17.65
CA TRP A 127 -21.54 -8.08 -16.92
C TRP A 127 -20.85 -9.22 -17.66
N TYR A 128 -20.84 -9.14 -18.98
CA TYR A 128 -20.22 -10.15 -19.83
C TYR A 128 -18.77 -9.82 -20.15
N TRP A 129 -18.27 -8.67 -19.69
CA TRP A 129 -16.91 -8.25 -19.95
C TRP A 129 -15.94 -9.04 -19.07
N THR A 130 -14.97 -9.67 -19.71
CA THR A 130 -13.89 -10.44 -19.10
C THR A 130 -12.54 -9.82 -19.46
N PRO A 131 -12.09 -8.81 -18.70
CA PRO A 131 -10.74 -8.28 -18.77
C PRO A 131 -9.70 -9.37 -18.52
N GLN A 132 -8.74 -9.51 -19.43
CA GLN A 132 -7.67 -10.51 -19.37
C GLN A 132 -6.36 -9.94 -18.81
N THR A 133 -6.22 -8.61 -18.76
CA THR A 133 -5.04 -7.91 -18.22
C THR A 133 -5.43 -6.85 -17.18
N VAL A 134 -4.45 -6.24 -16.51
CA VAL A 134 -4.65 -5.21 -15.48
C VAL A 134 -5.28 -3.95 -16.10
N TYR A 135 -6.29 -3.39 -15.45
CA TYR A 135 -6.99 -2.20 -15.95
C TYR A 135 -7.50 -1.28 -14.83
N ASN A 136 -7.76 -0.02 -15.18
CA ASN A 136 -8.47 0.94 -14.36
C ASN A 136 -9.93 0.99 -14.80
N LEU A 137 -10.83 0.92 -13.84
CA LEU A 137 -12.25 1.10 -14.03
C LEU A 137 -12.69 2.42 -13.39
N LYS A 138 -13.31 3.27 -14.18
CA LYS A 138 -13.88 4.55 -13.74
C LYS A 138 -15.36 4.60 -14.09
N ILE A 139 -16.25 4.56 -13.10
CA ILE A 139 -17.70 4.76 -13.30
C ILE A 139 -18.11 5.96 -12.45
N ILE A 140 -18.10 7.14 -13.05
CA ILE A 140 -18.07 8.41 -12.31
C ILE A 140 -19.20 9.35 -12.76
N ASN A 141 -19.91 9.96 -11.81
CA ASN A 141 -20.88 11.04 -12.06
C ASN A 141 -22.00 10.68 -13.06
N ASN A 142 -22.47 9.43 -13.08
CA ASN A 142 -23.64 9.02 -13.83
C ASN A 142 -24.87 9.10 -12.91
N THR A 143 -25.46 10.30 -12.80
CA THR A 143 -26.38 10.69 -11.72
C THR A 143 -27.69 9.89 -11.63
N LYS A 144 -28.02 9.07 -12.63
CA LYS A 144 -29.18 8.15 -12.63
C LYS A 144 -28.81 6.67 -12.55
N LEU A 145 -27.52 6.34 -12.56
CA LEU A 145 -27.02 4.98 -12.58
C LEU A 145 -27.02 4.37 -11.17
N ASN A 146 -27.75 3.27 -10.99
CA ASN A 146 -27.80 2.52 -9.74
C ASN A 146 -26.97 1.22 -9.87
N LEU A 147 -25.79 1.20 -9.26
CA LEU A 147 -24.91 0.04 -9.26
C LEU A 147 -25.26 -0.99 -8.17
N GLN A 148 -26.14 -0.69 -7.22
CA GLN A 148 -26.52 -1.64 -6.16
C GLN A 148 -27.50 -2.75 -6.61
N VAL A 149 -27.86 -2.80 -7.89
CA VAL A 149 -28.58 -3.95 -8.44
C VAL A 149 -27.63 -5.15 -8.43
N SER A 150 -28.07 -6.29 -7.90
CA SER A 150 -27.23 -7.39 -7.38
C SER A 150 -26.05 -7.82 -8.25
N ASP A 151 -26.16 -7.70 -9.57
CA ASP A 151 -25.17 -8.26 -10.50
C ASP A 151 -24.08 -7.23 -10.89
N ASN A 152 -24.37 -5.94 -10.71
CA ASN A 152 -23.46 -4.83 -11.04
C ASN A 152 -22.23 -4.81 -10.12
N CYS A 153 -22.42 -4.96 -8.80
CA CYS A 153 -21.29 -4.87 -7.85
C CYS A 153 -20.50 -6.16 -7.69
N ASP A 154 -21.14 -7.32 -7.90
CA ASP A 154 -20.46 -8.61 -7.82
C ASP A 154 -19.50 -8.78 -8.99
N SER A 155 -19.91 -8.45 -10.22
CA SER A 155 -19.04 -8.51 -11.40
C SER A 155 -17.78 -7.65 -11.24
N LEU A 156 -17.90 -6.49 -10.60
CA LEU A 156 -16.79 -5.59 -10.29
C LEU A 156 -15.92 -6.04 -9.10
N ARG A 157 -16.36 -7.03 -8.32
CA ARG A 157 -15.66 -7.49 -7.11
C ARG A 157 -14.53 -8.49 -7.40
N TRP A 158 -14.65 -9.28 -8.47
CA TRP A 158 -13.78 -10.43 -8.72
C TRP A 158 -12.63 -10.17 -9.71
N ALA A 159 -12.51 -8.96 -10.24
CA ALA A 159 -11.34 -8.65 -11.07
C ALA A 159 -10.13 -8.37 -10.15
N PHE A 160 -9.30 -9.39 -9.96
CA PHE A 160 -8.15 -9.40 -9.05
C PHE A 160 -7.04 -8.39 -9.40
N ASN A 161 -7.15 -7.72 -10.55
CA ASN A 161 -6.15 -6.84 -11.13
C ASN A 161 -6.77 -5.51 -11.61
N MET A 162 -7.66 -4.92 -10.81
CA MET A 162 -8.34 -3.69 -11.20
C MET A 162 -8.17 -2.56 -10.18
N ASN A 163 -7.91 -1.37 -10.71
CA ASN A 163 -8.05 -0.15 -9.94
C ASN A 163 -9.45 0.41 -10.14
N ARG A 164 -10.25 0.52 -9.07
CA ARG A 164 -11.65 0.94 -9.16
C ARG A 164 -11.83 2.33 -8.60
N ASP A 165 -12.43 3.18 -9.40
CA ASP A 165 -12.90 4.51 -9.02
C ASP A 165 -14.38 4.64 -9.41
N VAL A 166 -15.26 4.43 -8.43
CA VAL A 166 -16.72 4.38 -8.63
C VAL A 166 -17.39 5.31 -7.64
N HIS A 167 -17.80 6.49 -8.10
CA HIS A 167 -18.41 7.50 -7.24
C HIS A 167 -19.33 8.47 -8.01
N GLY A 168 -20.22 9.14 -7.28
CA GLY A 168 -21.09 10.19 -7.85
C GLY A 168 -22.23 9.65 -8.72
N ASN A 169 -22.50 8.34 -8.68
CA ASN A 169 -23.66 7.73 -9.34
C ASN A 169 -24.89 7.78 -8.40
N LEU A 170 -26.08 7.40 -8.90
CA LEU A 170 -27.32 7.38 -8.09
C LEU A 170 -27.21 6.45 -6.88
N LYS A 171 -26.49 5.33 -7.02
CA LYS A 171 -26.01 4.47 -5.93
C LYS A 171 -24.76 3.74 -6.36
N ASP A 172 -23.73 3.78 -5.51
CA ASP A 172 -22.44 3.11 -5.75
C ASP A 172 -22.36 1.74 -5.04
N CYS A 173 -21.34 0.96 -5.38
CA CYS A 173 -21.10 -0.35 -4.77
C CYS A 173 -20.68 -0.21 -3.31
N PRO A 174 -21.43 -0.82 -2.37
CA PRO A 174 -21.10 -0.70 -0.96
C PRO A 174 -19.78 -1.42 -0.67
N CYS A 175 -19.02 -0.89 0.27
CA CYS A 175 -17.81 -1.51 0.81
C CYS A 175 -16.66 -1.74 -0.21
N GLN A 176 -16.70 -1.06 -1.36
CA GLN A 176 -15.64 -1.06 -2.38
C GLN A 176 -15.22 0.38 -2.64
N THR A 177 -13.91 0.67 -2.67
CA THR A 177 -13.30 2.01 -2.85
C THR A 177 -14.18 3.19 -2.43
N ILE A 178 -13.98 3.72 -1.23
CA ILE A 178 -14.84 4.76 -0.69
C ILE A 178 -14.22 6.14 -0.87
N HIS A 179 -14.94 7.04 -1.56
CA HIS A 179 -14.59 8.46 -1.67
C HIS A 179 -15.53 9.30 -0.82
N ILE A 180 -14.96 10.09 0.09
CA ILE A 180 -15.71 11.05 0.91
C ILE A 180 -15.27 12.45 0.55
N THR A 181 -16.17 13.18 -0.10
CA THR A 181 -16.03 14.60 -0.43
C THR A 181 -17.31 15.35 -0.02
N PRO A 182 -17.29 16.69 0.08
CA PRO A 182 -18.47 17.47 0.44
C PRO A 182 -19.68 17.21 -0.48
N ASP A 183 -19.42 16.98 -1.77
CA ASP A 183 -20.45 16.83 -2.81
C ASP A 183 -20.85 15.37 -3.06
N ALA A 184 -20.16 14.40 -2.45
CA ALA A 184 -20.45 12.99 -2.65
C ALA A 184 -21.78 12.58 -1.98
N PRO A 185 -22.67 11.86 -2.69
CA PRO A 185 -23.89 11.33 -2.08
C PRO A 185 -23.54 10.32 -0.97
N ARG A 186 -24.05 10.57 0.24
CA ARG A 186 -23.75 9.76 1.43
C ARG A 186 -24.70 8.57 1.50
N TYR A 187 -24.16 7.38 1.29
CA TYR A 187 -24.88 6.13 1.51
C TYR A 187 -24.49 5.54 2.87
N ASN A 188 -25.42 4.81 3.51
CA ASN A 188 -25.12 4.12 4.76
C ASN A 188 -24.20 2.92 4.49
N LEU A 189 -22.90 3.13 4.71
CA LEU A 189 -21.84 2.15 4.53
C LEU A 189 -21.64 1.36 5.82
N ASN A 190 -22.58 0.47 6.17
CA ASN A 190 -22.45 -0.37 7.36
C ASN A 190 -21.54 -1.59 7.11
N CYS A 191 -20.28 -1.34 6.74
CA CYS A 191 -19.33 -2.35 6.26
C CYS A 191 -18.42 -2.83 7.39
N SER A 192 -18.25 -4.15 7.54
CA SER A 192 -17.20 -4.70 8.41
C SER A 192 -15.83 -4.81 7.73
N ARG A 193 -15.83 -4.85 6.39
CA ARG A 193 -14.64 -4.93 5.55
C ARG A 193 -14.82 -4.02 4.34
N ILE A 194 -13.79 -3.24 4.00
CA ILE A 194 -13.70 -2.47 2.75
C ILE A 194 -12.57 -3.04 1.90
N ILE A 195 -12.81 -3.16 0.59
CA ILE A 195 -11.83 -3.62 -0.39
C ILE A 195 -11.62 -2.54 -1.44
N GLY A 196 -10.44 -1.92 -1.41
CA GLY A 196 -10.01 -0.90 -2.35
C GLY A 196 -9.53 -1.41 -3.69
N GLY A 197 -9.24 -0.46 -4.57
CA GLY A 197 -8.43 -0.66 -5.77
C GLY A 197 -6.95 -0.44 -5.50
N PHE A 198 -6.16 -0.30 -6.57
CA PHE A 198 -4.74 0.02 -6.47
C PHE A 198 -4.46 1.44 -5.97
N ASP A 199 -5.35 2.40 -6.23
CA ASP A 199 -5.11 3.81 -5.84
C ASP A 199 -5.46 4.09 -4.38
N SER A 200 -6.60 3.61 -3.91
CA SER A 200 -6.99 3.69 -2.50
C SER A 200 -8.16 2.76 -2.19
N ALA A 201 -8.32 2.46 -0.91
CA ALA A 201 -9.51 1.83 -0.35
C ALA A 201 -10.46 2.84 0.28
N ILE A 202 -9.91 3.84 0.96
CA ILE A 202 -10.66 4.98 1.50
C ILE A 202 -9.88 6.25 1.14
N SER A 203 -10.58 7.21 0.52
CA SER A 203 -10.08 8.55 0.23
C SER A 203 -11.03 9.58 0.81
N ILE A 204 -10.52 10.46 1.66
CA ILE A 204 -11.28 11.49 2.36
C ILE A 204 -10.67 12.85 2.08
N SER A 205 -11.48 13.79 1.55
CA SER A 205 -10.99 15.14 1.29
C SER A 205 -12.05 16.23 1.42
N GLY A 206 -11.61 17.44 1.80
CA GLY A 206 -12.45 18.65 1.81
C GLY A 206 -13.55 18.70 2.88
N ILE A 207 -13.65 17.69 3.75
CA ILE A 207 -14.69 17.60 4.77
C ILE A 207 -14.31 18.29 6.09
N ASN A 208 -15.31 18.58 6.90
CA ASN A 208 -15.16 19.12 8.26
C ASN A 208 -15.79 18.19 9.32
N GLU A 209 -15.67 18.56 10.59
CA GLU A 209 -16.13 17.76 11.74
C GLU A 209 -17.63 17.50 11.81
N THR A 210 -18.46 18.29 11.11
CA THR A 210 -19.91 18.07 11.06
C THR A 210 -20.29 16.93 10.10
N THR A 211 -19.31 16.39 9.38
CA THR A 211 -19.51 15.27 8.47
C THR A 211 -19.77 14.00 9.27
N ASP A 212 -20.95 13.42 9.09
CA ASP A 212 -21.28 12.13 9.67
C ASP A 212 -20.44 11.02 9.03
N LEU A 213 -19.54 10.45 9.83
CA LEU A 213 -18.68 9.31 9.51
C LEU A 213 -19.04 8.07 10.36
N SER A 214 -20.21 8.06 11.01
CA SER A 214 -20.63 6.98 11.90
C SER A 214 -20.79 5.63 11.20
N SER A 215 -20.97 5.62 9.87
CA SER A 215 -21.02 4.40 9.08
C SER A 215 -19.75 3.55 9.19
N PHE A 216 -18.60 4.17 9.47
CA PHE A 216 -17.31 3.47 9.61
C PHE A 216 -17.11 2.77 10.95
N LEU A 217 -17.98 2.98 11.94
CA LEU A 217 -17.81 2.41 13.28
C LEU A 217 -17.74 0.88 13.27
N ASN A 218 -18.37 0.20 12.30
CA ASN A 218 -18.32 -1.26 12.19
C ASN A 218 -17.14 -1.79 11.39
N LEU A 219 -16.31 -0.93 10.80
CA LEU A 219 -15.17 -1.32 9.98
C LEU A 219 -14.09 -1.98 10.83
N LYS A 220 -13.71 -3.21 10.45
CA LYS A 220 -12.65 -3.99 11.13
C LYS A 220 -11.46 -4.29 10.24
N THR A 221 -11.69 -4.34 8.92
CA THR A 221 -10.69 -4.73 7.93
C THR A 221 -10.70 -3.77 6.75
N LEU A 222 -9.51 -3.32 6.35
CA LEU A 222 -9.28 -2.53 5.15
C LEU A 222 -8.28 -3.26 4.26
N THR A 223 -8.63 -3.53 2.99
CA THR A 223 -7.68 -3.98 1.97
C THR A 223 -7.42 -2.82 1.01
N GLY A 224 -6.20 -2.33 0.93
CA GLY A 224 -5.78 -1.17 0.14
C GLY A 224 -5.51 0.10 0.98
N ASP A 225 -5.20 1.20 0.30
CA ASP A 225 -4.56 2.37 0.91
C ASP A 225 -5.57 3.32 1.59
N LEU A 226 -5.14 4.02 2.65
CA LEU A 226 -5.92 5.04 3.36
C LEU A 226 -5.38 6.44 3.07
N VAL A 227 -6.19 7.27 2.41
CA VAL A 227 -5.83 8.64 2.04
C VAL A 227 -6.75 9.63 2.74
N VAL A 228 -6.19 10.56 3.52
CA VAL A 228 -6.91 11.63 4.22
C VAL A 228 -6.21 12.96 4.00
N GLN A 229 -6.80 13.83 3.18
CA GLN A 229 -6.14 15.05 2.76
C GLN A 229 -7.05 16.27 2.77
N ASN A 230 -6.51 17.43 3.13
CA ASN A 230 -7.24 18.71 3.05
C ASN A 230 -8.57 18.70 3.84
N THR A 231 -8.58 18.10 5.03
CA THR A 231 -9.76 18.04 5.90
C THR A 231 -9.62 18.94 7.12
N GLN A 232 -10.75 19.23 7.77
CA GLN A 232 -10.81 19.92 9.07
C GLN A 232 -11.13 18.95 10.21
N LEU A 233 -10.79 17.66 10.06
CA LEU A 233 -11.01 16.66 11.10
C LEU A 233 -9.98 16.82 12.23
N GLN A 234 -10.40 16.68 13.49
CA GLN A 234 -9.45 16.62 14.62
C GLN A 234 -8.76 15.26 14.79
N ASN A 235 -9.39 14.17 14.37
CA ASN A 235 -8.85 12.81 14.48
C ASN A 235 -9.55 11.82 13.54
N LEU A 236 -9.02 10.59 13.41
CA LEU A 236 -9.64 9.49 12.66
C LEU A 236 -10.33 8.44 13.54
N SER A 237 -10.82 8.81 14.72
CA SER A 237 -11.46 7.88 15.66
C SER A 237 -12.75 7.23 15.14
N PHE A 238 -13.34 7.73 14.05
CA PHE A 238 -14.42 7.04 13.35
C PHE A 238 -13.97 5.67 12.77
N LEU A 239 -12.65 5.42 12.68
CA LEU A 239 -12.02 4.14 12.34
C LEU A 239 -11.51 3.39 13.59
N GLU A 240 -11.97 3.70 14.80
CA GLU A 240 -11.41 3.14 16.03
C GLU A 240 -11.43 1.61 16.11
N ASN A 241 -12.34 0.94 15.39
CA ASN A 241 -12.50 -0.51 15.35
C ASN A 241 -11.69 -1.19 14.24
N LEU A 242 -11.00 -0.41 13.39
CA LEU A 242 -10.12 -0.92 12.35
C LEU A 242 -8.94 -1.65 13.01
N SER A 243 -8.86 -2.96 12.79
CA SER A 243 -7.91 -3.84 13.49
C SER A 243 -6.88 -4.47 12.57
N PHE A 244 -7.22 -4.62 11.29
CA PHE A 244 -6.40 -5.25 10.27
C PHE A 244 -6.40 -4.41 9.00
N MET A 245 -5.21 -4.12 8.49
CA MET A 245 -5.03 -3.53 7.17
C MET A 245 -4.13 -4.42 6.31
N GLU A 246 -4.65 -4.82 5.16
CA GLU A 246 -3.90 -5.47 4.09
C GLU A 246 -3.54 -4.39 3.08
N LEU A 247 -2.31 -3.90 3.15
CA LEU A 247 -1.84 -2.78 2.35
C LEU A 247 -1.41 -3.29 0.98
N ASN A 248 -1.72 -2.51 -0.06
CA ASN A 248 -1.40 -2.93 -1.42
C ASN A 248 0.11 -2.80 -1.68
N LEU A 249 0.64 -3.67 -2.53
CA LEU A 249 1.99 -3.56 -3.10
C LEU A 249 2.04 -2.47 -4.19
N SER A 250 1.37 -1.35 -3.98
CA SER A 250 1.39 -0.23 -4.92
C SER A 250 2.73 0.53 -4.76
N ALA A 251 3.14 1.27 -5.78
CA ALA A 251 4.29 2.18 -5.68
C ALA A 251 3.99 3.42 -4.79
N TYR A 252 2.80 3.50 -4.20
CA TYR A 252 2.29 4.63 -3.43
C TYR A 252 2.34 4.38 -1.91
N ASN A 253 1.99 5.42 -1.16
CA ASN A 253 1.94 5.37 0.29
C ASN A 253 0.68 4.65 0.76
N ALA A 254 0.87 3.57 1.50
CA ALA A 254 -0.20 2.79 2.10
C ALA A 254 -1.10 3.61 3.05
N MET A 255 -0.51 4.61 3.71
CA MET A 255 -1.26 5.64 4.44
C MET A 255 -0.73 7.03 4.12
N ASP A 256 -1.61 7.87 3.58
CA ASP A 256 -1.29 9.23 3.18
C ASP A 256 -2.20 10.21 3.91
N ILE A 257 -1.67 10.87 4.96
CA ILE A 257 -2.40 11.80 5.80
C ILE A 257 -1.72 13.16 5.74
N GLN A 258 -2.26 14.07 4.93
CA GLN A 258 -1.60 15.35 4.66
C GLN A 258 -2.52 16.57 4.64
N ASN A 259 -1.97 17.73 4.95
CA ASN A 259 -2.67 19.02 4.84
C ASN A 259 -3.96 19.08 5.68
N ASN A 260 -3.98 18.46 6.86
CA ASN A 260 -5.13 18.49 7.77
C ASN A 260 -4.81 19.39 8.98
N PRO A 261 -5.05 20.72 8.89
CA PRO A 261 -4.55 21.68 9.87
C PRO A 261 -5.16 21.56 11.27
N GLN A 262 -6.26 20.82 11.43
CA GLN A 262 -6.90 20.58 12.74
C GLN A 262 -6.63 19.18 13.29
N LEU A 263 -5.98 18.29 12.51
CA LEU A 263 -5.76 16.90 12.88
C LEU A 263 -4.68 16.78 13.95
N THR A 264 -5.07 16.53 15.19
CA THR A 264 -4.18 16.45 16.36
C THR A 264 -3.88 15.02 16.80
N ARG A 265 -4.66 14.03 16.34
CA ARG A 265 -4.49 12.62 16.68
C ARG A 265 -4.76 11.74 15.47
N LEU A 266 -4.02 10.64 15.36
CA LEU A 266 -4.28 9.63 14.33
C LEU A 266 -5.61 8.90 14.61
N GLY A 267 -5.73 8.19 15.74
CA GLY A 267 -7.00 7.64 16.20
C GLY A 267 -7.27 6.18 15.78
N LEU A 268 -6.26 5.45 15.34
CA LEU A 268 -6.34 4.04 14.93
C LEU A 268 -6.08 3.09 16.11
N SER A 269 -6.81 3.29 17.21
CA SER A 269 -6.46 2.69 18.52
C SER A 269 -6.60 1.17 18.60
N SER A 270 -7.38 0.53 17.73
CA SER A 270 -7.54 -0.94 17.70
C SER A 270 -6.71 -1.64 16.65
N LEU A 271 -5.87 -0.90 15.91
CA LEU A 271 -5.01 -1.46 14.87
C LEU A 271 -4.02 -2.44 15.51
N LYS A 272 -3.88 -3.63 14.91
CA LYS A 272 -3.02 -4.71 15.43
C LYS A 272 -2.08 -5.28 14.37
N LEU A 273 -2.57 -5.38 13.13
CA LEU A 273 -1.88 -6.10 12.08
C LEU A 273 -1.87 -5.28 10.79
N LEU A 274 -0.68 -5.15 10.23
CA LEU A 274 -0.42 -4.66 8.88
C LEU A 274 0.21 -5.80 8.08
N THR A 275 -0.22 -5.98 6.83
CA THR A 275 0.45 -6.88 5.87
C THR A 275 0.74 -6.12 4.59
N GLY A 276 1.80 -6.49 3.88
CA GLY A 276 2.32 -5.75 2.72
C GLY A 276 3.45 -4.79 3.10
N GLU A 277 4.08 -4.17 2.09
CA GLU A 277 5.04 -3.09 2.32
C GLU A 277 4.29 -1.83 2.76
N ALA A 278 4.60 -1.33 3.94
CA ALA A 278 3.88 -0.19 4.53
C ALA A 278 4.74 1.07 4.47
N ARG A 279 4.52 1.91 3.44
CA ARG A 279 5.05 3.27 3.38
C ARG A 279 4.00 4.26 3.85
N MET A 280 4.37 5.17 4.75
CA MET A 280 3.44 6.14 5.32
C MET A 280 3.99 7.56 5.25
N ILE A 281 3.11 8.52 5.01
CA ILE A 281 3.41 9.95 5.01
C ILE A 281 2.41 10.72 5.88
N PHE A 282 2.92 11.43 6.88
CA PHE A 282 2.15 12.31 7.77
C PHE A 282 2.75 13.72 7.72
N ALA A 283 2.26 14.58 6.82
CA ALA A 283 2.87 15.88 6.55
C ALA A 283 1.86 17.03 6.59
N LYS A 284 2.26 18.22 7.06
CA LYS A 284 1.43 19.43 7.04
C LYS A 284 0.09 19.28 7.77
N ASN A 285 0.08 18.48 8.84
CA ASN A 285 -1.07 18.34 9.74
C ASN A 285 -0.98 19.39 10.87
N HIS A 286 -1.85 19.32 11.89
CA HIS A 286 -1.75 20.24 13.03
C HIS A 286 -0.36 20.13 13.69
N PRO A 287 0.26 21.22 14.18
CA PRO A 287 1.58 21.17 14.83
C PRO A 287 1.66 20.23 16.05
N ASP A 288 0.53 19.97 16.69
CA ASP A 288 0.38 19.01 17.81
C ASP A 288 -0.11 17.62 17.39
N PHE A 289 -0.10 17.32 16.08
CA PHE A 289 -0.36 15.98 15.59
C PHE A 289 0.58 14.97 16.24
N CYS A 290 0.01 13.95 16.86
CA CYS A 290 0.79 12.87 17.45
C CYS A 290 0.16 11.50 17.21
N ILE A 291 1.03 10.49 17.22
CA ILE A 291 0.70 9.08 17.26
C ILE A 291 0.92 8.54 18.68
N THR A 292 0.06 7.63 19.11
CA THR A 292 0.11 7.00 20.43
C THR A 292 1.19 5.92 20.50
N THR A 293 1.55 5.51 21.71
CA THR A 293 2.47 4.40 21.95
C THR A 293 1.98 3.08 21.34
N ASN A 294 0.66 2.85 21.30
CA ASN A 294 0.07 1.67 20.68
C ASN A 294 0.20 1.69 19.15
N GLU A 295 -0.09 2.83 18.52
CA GLU A 295 0.06 2.99 17.07
C GLU A 295 1.53 2.83 16.64
N LEU A 296 2.45 3.50 17.34
CA LEU A 296 3.89 3.40 17.06
C LEU A 296 4.43 1.97 17.24
N GLN A 297 3.97 1.26 18.28
CA GLN A 297 4.35 -0.14 18.51
C GLN A 297 3.96 -1.05 17.35
N VAL A 298 2.76 -0.86 16.79
CA VAL A 298 2.28 -1.62 15.62
C VAL A 298 3.11 -1.26 14.38
N PHE A 299 3.38 0.02 14.16
CA PHE A 299 4.21 0.46 13.02
C PHE A 299 5.63 -0.12 13.09
N ALA A 300 6.24 -0.08 14.26
CA ALA A 300 7.57 -0.67 14.49
C ALA A 300 7.55 -2.20 14.39
N MET A 301 6.46 -2.87 14.78
CA MET A 301 6.33 -4.32 14.67
C MET A 301 6.32 -4.78 13.21
N HIS A 302 5.76 -3.96 12.32
CA HIS A 302 5.58 -4.28 10.90
C HIS A 302 6.57 -3.53 9.99
N ASN A 303 7.66 -2.99 10.54
CA ASN A 303 8.73 -2.31 9.80
C ASN A 303 8.21 -1.24 8.83
N VAL A 304 7.24 -0.44 9.29
CA VAL A 304 6.71 0.68 8.51
C VAL A 304 7.85 1.64 8.15
N GLN A 305 7.89 2.05 6.88
CA GLN A 305 8.79 3.08 6.39
C GLN A 305 8.05 4.42 6.39
N PHE A 306 8.55 5.38 7.15
CA PHE A 306 8.09 6.77 7.06
C PHE A 306 8.89 7.50 5.99
N LEU A 307 8.20 8.13 5.04
CA LEU A 307 8.83 8.92 3.99
C LEU A 307 9.13 10.35 4.43
N ASP A 308 9.94 11.05 3.63
CA ASP A 308 10.34 12.45 3.85
C ASP A 308 9.13 13.37 4.08
N GLY A 309 9.26 14.27 5.07
CA GLY A 309 8.18 15.15 5.51
C GLY A 309 7.28 14.57 6.59
N PHE A 310 7.67 13.47 7.24
CA PHE A 310 6.98 12.96 8.43
C PHE A 310 7.13 13.93 9.61
N GLU A 311 6.00 14.48 10.08
CA GLU A 311 5.94 15.55 11.08
C GLU A 311 5.19 15.15 12.37
N ALA A 312 4.95 13.85 12.60
CA ALA A 312 4.20 13.40 13.77
C ALA A 312 5.05 13.39 15.05
N LYS A 313 4.43 13.73 16.19
CA LYS A 313 5.01 13.58 17.52
C LYS A 313 4.56 12.26 18.16
N LEU A 314 5.19 11.86 19.27
CA LEU A 314 4.65 10.83 20.16
C LEU A 314 3.71 11.48 21.18
N CYS A 315 2.50 10.94 21.33
CA CYS A 315 1.57 11.39 22.36
C CYS A 315 2.10 11.04 23.75
N GLN A 316 1.97 11.97 24.71
CA GLN A 316 2.41 11.79 26.11
C GLN A 316 1.36 11.06 26.97
N ASP A 317 0.70 10.07 26.39
CA ASP A 317 -0.39 9.35 27.06
C ASP A 317 0.20 8.26 27.97
N LEU A 318 -0.08 8.38 29.28
CA LEU A 318 0.42 7.41 30.27
C LEU A 318 -0.54 6.24 30.53
N TYR A 319 -1.73 6.31 29.95
CA TYR A 319 -2.77 5.31 30.10
C TYR A 319 -2.92 4.48 28.83
N ARG A 320 -2.88 3.16 28.97
CA ARG A 320 -3.13 2.20 27.88
C ARG A 320 -4.36 1.34 28.18
N LYS A 321 -5.07 0.96 27.10
CA LYS A 321 -6.27 0.12 27.19
C LYS A 321 -5.98 -1.30 27.68
N ASP A 322 -4.77 -1.80 27.48
CA ASP A 322 -4.32 -3.12 27.96
C ASP A 322 -3.90 -3.12 29.44
N GLY A 323 -3.86 -1.96 30.10
CA GLY A 323 -3.47 -1.81 31.49
C GLY A 323 -1.96 -1.82 31.73
N GLU A 324 -1.13 -1.90 30.68
CA GLU A 324 0.32 -1.82 30.80
C GLU A 324 0.75 -0.39 31.19
N LYS A 325 1.66 -0.29 32.15
CA LYS A 325 2.12 0.96 32.74
C LYS A 325 3.14 1.63 31.84
N VAL A 326 2.84 2.88 31.49
CA VAL A 326 3.72 3.76 30.74
C VAL A 326 4.36 4.78 31.67
N CYS A 327 5.64 5.02 31.48
CA CYS A 327 6.43 5.96 32.24
C CYS A 327 7.17 6.90 31.31
N ILE A 328 7.30 8.17 31.70
CA ILE A 328 8.20 9.11 31.03
C ILE A 328 9.60 8.90 31.62
N PHE A 329 10.58 8.74 30.75
CA PHE A 329 11.97 8.63 31.18
C PHE A 329 12.45 9.95 31.79
N GLY A 330 13.17 9.84 32.90
CA GLY A 330 13.81 10.95 33.59
C GLY A 330 15.11 10.43 34.21
N ASP A 331 15.22 10.50 35.53
CA ASP A 331 16.33 9.85 36.23
C ASP A 331 16.04 8.35 36.44
N LEU A 332 16.95 7.48 35.97
CA LEU A 332 16.89 6.04 36.19
C LEU A 332 16.81 5.70 37.69
N SER A 333 17.42 6.50 38.57
CA SER A 333 17.36 6.30 40.03
C SER A 333 15.97 6.51 40.61
N ALA A 334 15.12 7.33 39.97
CA ALA A 334 13.76 7.64 40.40
C ALA A 334 12.68 6.83 39.64
N MET A 335 13.07 6.12 38.58
CA MET A 335 12.14 5.37 37.73
C MET A 335 11.39 4.28 38.52
N ASP A 336 10.11 4.10 38.21
CA ASP A 336 9.30 3.03 38.81
C ASP A 336 9.67 1.67 38.22
N GLN A 337 9.90 0.67 39.09
CA GLN A 337 10.32 -0.66 38.65
C GLN A 337 9.21 -1.44 37.95
N ASN A 338 7.95 -1.01 38.05
CA ASN A 338 6.81 -1.64 37.38
C ASN A 338 6.51 -1.05 35.99
N CYS A 339 7.32 -0.10 35.49
CA CYS A 339 7.17 0.42 34.15
C CYS A 339 7.36 -0.70 33.12
N GLN A 340 6.37 -0.94 32.27
CA GLN A 340 6.51 -1.83 31.12
C GLN A 340 6.85 -1.08 29.83
N HIS A 341 6.43 0.18 29.73
CA HIS A 341 6.72 1.05 28.61
C HIS A 341 7.42 2.32 29.06
N ILE A 342 8.38 2.78 28.27
CA ILE A 342 9.09 4.03 28.50
C ILE A 342 8.87 4.97 27.31
N ILE A 343 8.48 6.21 27.59
CA ILE A 343 8.51 7.33 26.63
C ILE A 343 9.75 8.17 26.93
N GLY A 344 10.65 8.30 25.97
CA GLY A 344 11.87 9.09 26.11
C GLY A 344 13.15 8.28 25.89
N ASP A 345 14.27 9.01 25.84
CA ASP A 345 15.58 8.47 25.53
C ASP A 345 16.22 7.89 26.79
N VAL A 346 16.43 6.57 26.83
CA VAL A 346 17.04 5.85 27.95
C VAL A 346 18.55 5.90 27.80
N ILE A 347 19.24 6.58 28.73
CA ILE A 347 20.71 6.72 28.73
C ILE A 347 21.26 6.05 29.99
N ILE A 348 22.20 5.12 29.79
CA ILE A 348 22.89 4.37 30.83
C ILE A 348 24.39 4.68 30.75
N ASP A 349 24.95 5.14 31.87
CA ASP A 349 26.35 5.55 31.98
C ASP A 349 26.93 5.21 33.37
N SER A 350 28.17 5.63 33.65
CA SER A 350 28.82 5.36 34.93
C SER A 350 28.10 5.96 36.15
N ASP A 351 27.27 6.98 35.98
CA ASP A 351 26.58 7.64 37.09
C ASP A 351 25.34 6.86 37.53
N ASN A 352 24.69 6.18 36.59
CA ASN A 352 23.41 5.51 36.82
C ASN A 352 23.41 3.98 36.61
N GLU A 353 24.50 3.37 36.14
CA GLU A 353 24.61 1.92 35.86
C GLU A 353 24.23 1.00 37.04
N LYS A 354 24.31 1.49 38.28
CA LYS A 354 23.87 0.75 39.48
C LYS A 354 22.35 0.56 39.60
N PHE A 355 21.57 1.31 38.82
CA PHE A 355 20.09 1.32 38.87
C PHE A 355 19.43 0.56 37.71
N VAL A 356 20.21 -0.09 36.83
CA VAL A 356 19.72 -0.80 35.63
C VAL A 356 18.67 -1.86 35.91
N ASN A 357 18.63 -2.43 37.11
CA ASN A 357 17.60 -3.40 37.52
C ASN A 357 16.18 -2.83 37.47
N LYS A 358 16.00 -1.51 37.46
CA LYS A 358 14.69 -0.87 37.26
C LYS A 358 14.12 -1.07 35.86
N LEU A 359 14.96 -1.40 34.88
CA LEU A 359 14.56 -1.67 33.50
C LEU A 359 14.14 -3.13 33.27
N GLN A 360 14.23 -4.01 34.27
CA GLN A 360 13.94 -5.45 34.12
C GLN A 360 12.54 -5.78 33.61
N ASN A 361 11.54 -4.95 33.94
CA ASN A 361 10.16 -5.13 33.50
C ASN A 361 9.83 -4.38 32.21
N VAL A 362 10.77 -3.59 31.68
CA VAL A 362 10.56 -2.79 30.48
C VAL A 362 10.54 -3.70 29.27
N THR A 363 9.47 -3.58 28.49
CA THR A 363 9.25 -4.36 27.27
C THR A 363 9.29 -3.49 26.02
N TYR A 364 8.99 -2.19 26.13
CA TYR A 364 9.00 -1.23 25.03
C TYR A 364 9.65 0.09 25.42
N ILE A 365 10.53 0.62 24.56
CA ILE A 365 11.08 1.97 24.67
C ILE A 365 10.68 2.76 23.43
N TYR A 366 10.04 3.91 23.65
CA TYR A 366 9.65 4.87 22.62
C TYR A 366 10.61 6.06 22.65
N GLY A 367 11.78 5.86 22.04
CA GLY A 367 12.94 6.74 22.09
C GLY A 367 14.20 5.97 21.74
N TYR A 368 15.35 6.49 22.17
CA TYR A 368 16.65 5.83 22.02
C TYR A 368 17.02 5.01 23.26
N LEU A 369 17.82 3.96 23.06
CA LEU A 369 18.55 3.30 24.15
C LEU A 369 20.05 3.49 23.92
N THR A 370 20.71 4.13 24.88
CA THR A 370 22.15 4.39 24.84
C THR A 370 22.78 3.83 26.09
N ILE A 371 23.75 2.93 25.94
CA ILE A 371 24.59 2.42 27.02
C ILE A 371 26.02 2.79 26.64
N MET A 372 26.63 3.71 27.38
CA MET A 372 27.98 4.19 27.05
C MET A 372 28.73 4.62 28.30
N ASN A 373 30.06 4.54 28.26
CA ASN A 373 30.92 5.00 29.37
C ASN A 373 30.59 4.33 30.72
N THR A 374 30.07 3.11 30.70
CA THR A 374 29.86 2.30 31.91
C THR A 374 31.19 1.85 32.49
N LYS A 375 31.27 1.67 33.81
CA LYS A 375 32.50 1.25 34.52
C LYS A 375 32.39 -0.15 35.14
N LYS A 376 31.17 -0.57 35.48
CA LYS A 376 30.89 -1.83 36.19
C LYS A 376 29.86 -2.69 35.49
N LEU A 377 29.18 -2.17 34.48
CA LEU A 377 28.19 -2.92 33.73
C LEU A 377 28.91 -3.91 32.79
N GLU A 378 28.77 -5.21 33.09
CA GLU A 378 29.44 -6.29 32.34
C GLU A 378 28.54 -6.92 31.26
N ASN A 379 27.22 -6.81 31.39
CA ASN A 379 26.26 -7.41 30.48
C ASN A 379 24.94 -6.64 30.44
N THR A 380 24.07 -7.00 29.49
CA THR A 380 22.76 -6.36 29.29
C THR A 380 21.57 -7.22 29.75
N TYR A 381 21.79 -8.22 30.62
CA TYR A 381 20.74 -9.17 31.04
C TYR A 381 19.51 -8.49 31.68
N PHE A 382 19.69 -7.31 32.26
CA PHE A 382 18.58 -6.50 32.78
C PHE A 382 17.59 -6.03 31.70
N LEU A 383 17.93 -6.14 30.41
CA LEU A 383 17.05 -5.86 29.27
C LEU A 383 16.37 -7.11 28.69
N GLN A 384 16.43 -8.27 29.36
CA GLN A 384 15.87 -9.53 28.82
C GLN A 384 14.37 -9.45 28.45
N SER A 385 13.61 -8.56 29.08
CA SER A 385 12.18 -8.35 28.80
C SER A 385 11.93 -7.42 27.62
N LEU A 386 12.95 -6.69 27.16
CA LEU A 386 12.83 -5.68 26.11
C LEU A 386 12.54 -6.37 24.77
N LYS A 387 11.39 -6.02 24.18
CA LYS A 387 10.90 -6.60 22.93
C LYS A 387 11.14 -5.69 21.74
N GLN A 388 11.08 -4.38 21.94
CA GLN A 388 11.13 -3.41 20.84
C GLN A 388 11.58 -2.04 21.33
N ILE A 389 12.33 -1.35 20.47
CA ILE A 389 12.68 0.07 20.60
C ILE A 389 12.21 0.78 19.33
N ALA A 390 11.48 1.88 19.51
CA ALA A 390 10.89 2.65 18.42
C ALA A 390 11.12 4.15 18.62
N ALA A 391 11.83 4.80 17.70
CA ALA A 391 12.09 6.24 17.73
C ALA A 391 11.42 6.94 16.55
N ILE A 392 10.85 8.13 16.79
CA ILE A 392 10.23 8.98 15.77
C ILE A 392 11.21 10.06 15.25
N ASN A 393 12.03 10.63 16.14
CA ASN A 393 12.88 11.79 15.81
C ASN A 393 14.33 11.37 15.54
N TYR A 394 14.70 11.30 14.27
CA TYR A 394 16.02 10.83 13.80
C TYR A 394 17.15 11.87 13.82
N ASP A 395 16.84 13.14 14.06
CA ASP A 395 17.81 14.25 14.07
C ASP A 395 18.75 14.24 15.29
N LYS A 396 18.48 13.40 16.29
CA LYS A 396 19.25 13.32 17.53
C LYS A 396 20.44 12.36 17.48
N LEU A 397 20.56 11.53 16.45
CA LEU A 397 21.71 10.62 16.33
C LEU A 397 22.94 11.37 15.82
N PRO A 398 24.13 11.15 16.41
CA PRO A 398 25.39 11.58 15.79
C PRO A 398 25.44 11.03 14.37
N LYS A 399 25.70 11.88 13.37
CA LYS A 399 25.94 11.42 11.99
C LYS A 399 27.17 10.50 12.04
N PRO A 400 27.07 9.21 11.69
CA PRO A 400 28.27 8.41 11.50
C PRO A 400 28.99 8.98 10.28
N GLU A 401 30.17 9.57 10.50
CA GLU A 401 31.11 9.74 9.40
C GLU A 401 31.57 8.32 9.00
N LEU A 402 31.37 7.98 7.73
CA LEU A 402 31.64 6.70 7.04
C LEU A 402 30.53 5.63 7.02
N TYR A 403 30.07 5.39 5.79
CA TYR A 403 29.25 4.29 5.27
C TYR A 403 27.79 4.22 5.74
N GLU A 404 26.93 3.75 4.82
CA GLU A 404 25.47 3.59 4.90
C GLU A 404 25.01 2.75 6.10
N ALA A 405 25.18 3.26 7.31
CA ALA A 405 24.65 2.66 8.52
C ALA A 405 23.17 3.03 8.61
N THR A 406 22.31 2.03 8.51
CA THR A 406 20.95 2.09 9.02
C THR A 406 20.99 2.71 10.43
N ARG A 407 20.36 3.87 10.60
CA ARG A 407 20.32 4.59 11.89
C ARG A 407 19.52 3.76 12.90
N THR A 408 20.20 2.90 13.66
CA THR A 408 19.56 2.06 14.69
C THR A 408 19.30 2.90 15.95
N PRO A 409 18.14 2.74 16.62
CA PRO A 409 17.81 3.48 17.83
C PRO A 409 18.59 3.01 19.08
N VAL A 410 19.66 2.23 18.88
CA VAL A 410 20.41 1.57 19.95
C VAL A 410 21.90 1.79 19.73
N ILE A 411 22.56 2.26 20.80
CA ILE A 411 24.00 2.43 20.88
C ILE A 411 24.47 1.73 22.16
N VAL A 412 25.39 0.77 22.05
CA VAL A 412 25.99 0.07 23.19
C VAL A 412 27.50 0.09 23.02
N ASP A 413 28.16 0.73 23.98
CA ASP A 413 29.62 0.82 24.08
C ASP A 413 30.04 0.62 25.54
N PHE A 414 30.63 -0.54 25.83
CA PHE A 414 31.16 -0.83 27.16
C PHE A 414 32.53 -0.17 27.30
N GLY A 415 32.63 0.85 28.16
CA GLY A 415 33.89 1.54 28.40
C GLY A 415 34.96 0.59 28.94
N LYS A 416 36.08 0.45 28.23
CA LYS A 416 37.25 -0.31 28.70
C LYS A 416 37.81 0.34 29.96
N GLY A 417 37.73 -0.39 31.08
CA GLY A 417 38.46 -0.07 32.29
C GLY A 417 39.91 -0.53 32.16
N GLY A 418 40.79 0.35 31.66
CA GLY A 418 42.24 0.24 31.82
C GLY A 418 42.97 -0.73 30.89
N ASP A 419 44.15 -0.31 30.46
CA ASP A 419 45.13 -0.99 29.62
C ASP A 419 45.20 -2.51 29.85
N ASP A 420 44.68 -3.29 28.90
CA ASP A 420 45.23 -4.57 28.44
C ASP A 420 44.47 -5.02 27.18
N GLU A 421 45.22 -5.37 26.13
CA GLU A 421 44.72 -5.90 24.87
C GLU A 421 44.23 -7.35 25.07
N GLU A 422 42.92 -7.56 25.20
CA GLU A 422 42.29 -8.88 24.94
C GLU A 422 41.10 -8.74 23.98
N GLU A 423 41.02 -9.68 23.03
CA GLU A 423 40.07 -9.75 21.91
C GLU A 423 38.60 -9.67 22.36
N GLU A 424 37.86 -8.75 21.74
CA GLU A 424 36.43 -8.53 21.97
C GLU A 424 35.56 -9.64 21.37
N ASN A 425 34.89 -10.40 22.23
CA ASN A 425 33.57 -10.96 21.93
C ASN A 425 32.51 -9.92 22.39
N GLY A 426 32.26 -8.90 21.58
CA GLY A 426 31.15 -7.97 21.81
C GLY A 426 29.82 -8.71 21.73
N GLU A 427 29.04 -8.71 22.82
CA GLU A 427 27.70 -9.28 22.85
C GLU A 427 26.76 -8.42 21.99
N VAL A 428 26.42 -8.92 20.79
CA VAL A 428 25.46 -8.26 19.90
C VAL A 428 24.07 -8.44 20.48
N ILE A 429 23.48 -7.37 21.01
CA ILE A 429 22.04 -7.38 21.36
C ILE A 429 21.27 -7.58 20.05
N GLN A 430 20.70 -8.76 19.85
CA GLN A 430 19.75 -8.99 18.78
C GLN A 430 18.42 -8.32 19.12
N ILE A 431 18.31 -7.05 18.78
CA ILE A 431 17.04 -6.33 18.82
C ILE A 431 16.31 -6.69 17.54
N ASN A 432 15.35 -7.61 17.66
CA ASN A 432 14.74 -8.25 16.52
C ASN A 432 13.98 -7.32 15.56
N ARG A 433 13.67 -6.06 15.94
CA ARG A 433 12.90 -5.11 15.12
C ARG A 433 13.25 -3.65 15.42
N THR A 434 13.83 -2.96 14.44
CA THR A 434 14.12 -1.52 14.44
C THR A 434 13.44 -0.88 13.21
N MET A 435 12.87 0.32 13.36
CA MET A 435 12.29 1.05 12.22
C MET A 435 13.37 1.67 11.35
N THR A 436 13.25 1.52 10.03
CA THR A 436 14.17 2.10 9.04
C THR A 436 13.55 3.35 8.42
N TYR A 437 14.34 4.43 8.38
CA TYR A 437 14.04 5.64 7.62
C TYR A 437 14.85 5.64 6.31
N THR A 438 14.29 6.18 5.24
CA THR A 438 14.96 6.33 3.94
C THR A 438 14.90 7.78 3.53
N GLU A 439 16.03 8.50 3.59
CA GLU A 439 16.17 9.82 2.97
C GLU A 439 16.17 9.61 1.44
N VAL A 440 15.17 10.15 0.73
CA VAL A 440 15.19 10.18 -0.73
C VAL A 440 15.86 11.50 -1.11
N GLY A 441 17.14 11.41 -1.52
CA GLY A 441 17.92 12.58 -1.93
C GLY A 441 17.18 13.42 -2.98
N GLU A 442 17.19 14.75 -2.79
CA GLU A 442 16.65 15.71 -3.75
C GLU A 442 17.23 15.43 -5.14
N ARG A 443 16.36 15.04 -6.07
CA ARG A 443 16.71 14.94 -7.49
C ARG A 443 16.80 16.36 -8.02
N GLY A 444 18.00 16.92 -8.00
CA GLY A 444 18.33 18.14 -8.72
C GLY A 444 18.00 17.97 -10.20
N ASP A 445 17.43 19.01 -10.78
CA ASP A 445 17.19 19.14 -12.21
C ASP A 445 18.53 19.05 -12.97
N GLU A 446 18.81 17.91 -13.59
CA GLU A 446 19.78 17.83 -14.70
C GLU A 446 19.21 17.00 -15.85
N GLU A 447 19.33 17.59 -17.03
CA GLU A 447 18.80 17.19 -18.31
C GLU A 447 19.42 15.87 -18.82
N ASN A 448 18.60 15.12 -19.57
CA ASN A 448 18.96 14.14 -20.61
C ASN A 448 20.42 13.64 -20.68
N GLU A 449 20.68 12.43 -20.18
CA GLU A 449 21.57 11.50 -20.87
C GLU A 449 21.03 10.06 -20.80
N ASP A 450 20.94 9.44 -21.97
CA ASP A 450 20.66 8.02 -22.21
C ASP A 450 21.57 7.12 -21.35
N PHE A 451 20.98 6.29 -20.49
CA PHE A 451 21.69 5.13 -19.93
C PHE A 451 20.90 3.85 -20.19
N GLY A 452 21.38 3.12 -21.22
CA GLY A 452 20.97 1.76 -21.51
C GLY A 452 21.28 0.84 -20.33
N PHE A 453 20.29 0.04 -19.94
CA PHE A 453 20.40 -1.01 -18.94
C PHE A 453 21.41 -2.09 -19.41
N SER A 454 22.47 -2.30 -18.63
CA SER A 454 23.29 -3.51 -18.68
C SER A 454 23.02 -4.35 -17.41
N PRO A 455 22.96 -5.69 -17.49
CA PRO A 455 22.53 -6.51 -16.37
C PRO A 455 23.70 -6.84 -15.42
N PHE A 456 23.44 -6.61 -14.13
CA PHE A 456 24.02 -7.20 -12.92
C PHE A 456 25.30 -8.05 -13.08
N GLY A 457 26.42 -7.48 -12.64
CA GLY A 457 27.64 -8.20 -12.29
C GLY A 457 27.49 -8.92 -10.95
N THR A 458 27.57 -10.24 -10.98
CA THR A 458 27.61 -11.13 -9.81
C THR A 458 28.99 -11.10 -9.15
N ASN A 459 29.07 -10.76 -7.87
CA ASN A 459 30.22 -11.10 -7.02
C ASN A 459 29.74 -11.98 -5.85
N ILE A 460 30.16 -13.24 -5.85
CA ILE A 460 29.90 -14.25 -4.82
C ILE A 460 31.24 -14.58 -4.14
N PRO A 461 31.38 -14.49 -2.80
CA PRO A 461 32.48 -15.12 -2.07
C PRO A 461 32.15 -16.59 -1.72
N GLY A 462 33.19 -17.43 -1.72
CA GLY A 462 33.18 -18.90 -1.77
C GLY A 462 32.25 -19.67 -0.83
N ILE A 463 31.65 -20.73 -1.38
CA ILE A 463 31.01 -21.83 -0.63
C ILE A 463 31.99 -23.02 -0.56
N GLY A 464 32.28 -23.45 0.66
CA GLY A 464 32.93 -24.73 0.96
C GLY A 464 31.96 -25.90 0.82
N ASN A 465 32.49 -27.03 0.32
CA ASN A 465 31.77 -28.26 -0.01
C ASN A 465 31.05 -28.91 1.18
N GLY A 466 29.79 -29.30 0.98
CA GLY A 466 29.05 -30.28 1.79
C GLY A 466 27.78 -30.72 1.05
N GLY A 467 27.65 -32.00 0.72
CA GLY A 467 26.81 -32.48 -0.38
C GLY A 467 25.38 -32.92 -0.06
N LYS A 468 24.66 -33.13 -1.18
CA LYS A 468 23.52 -34.03 -1.45
C LYS A 468 22.20 -33.78 -0.70
N ALA A 469 21.18 -33.35 -1.45
CA ALA A 469 20.05 -34.19 -1.89
C ALA A 469 19.13 -33.40 -2.85
N CYS A 470 18.88 -33.94 -4.04
CA CYS A 470 17.81 -33.50 -4.93
C CYS A 470 16.50 -34.20 -4.54
N SER A 471 15.41 -33.44 -4.42
CA SER A 471 14.06 -33.98 -4.63
C SER A 471 13.25 -32.96 -5.44
N SER A 472 12.82 -33.39 -6.61
CA SER A 472 11.96 -32.68 -7.54
C SER A 472 10.50 -32.86 -7.11
N VAL A 473 9.79 -31.76 -6.87
CA VAL A 473 8.33 -31.75 -6.66
C VAL A 473 7.69 -30.82 -7.69
N TRP A 474 6.78 -31.39 -8.47
CA TRP A 474 5.85 -30.67 -9.34
C TRP A 474 4.74 -30.05 -8.46
N ILE A 475 4.50 -28.74 -8.61
CA ILE A 475 3.37 -28.06 -7.96
C ILE A 475 2.34 -27.68 -9.03
N LEU A 476 1.24 -28.42 -9.05
CA LEU A 476 -0.07 -27.94 -9.52
C LEU A 476 -0.71 -27.20 -8.33
N GLY A 477 -1.00 -25.91 -8.51
CA GLY A 477 -1.56 -25.05 -7.47
C GLY A 477 -3.00 -25.39 -7.14
N VAL A 478 -3.22 -25.96 -5.95
CA VAL A 478 -4.46 -25.84 -5.17
C VAL A 478 -4.01 -25.64 -3.72
N GLY A 479 -4.53 -24.59 -3.06
CA GLY A 479 -3.99 -24.06 -1.81
C GLY A 479 -4.05 -25.01 -0.61
N MET A 480 -3.10 -24.82 0.31
CA MET A 480 -3.30 -25.10 1.73
C MET A 480 -2.25 -24.39 2.58
N LEU A 481 -2.72 -23.88 3.73
CA LEU A 481 -1.98 -23.48 4.92
C LEU A 481 -0.72 -24.32 5.15
N ILE A 482 0.41 -23.66 5.45
CA ILE A 482 1.47 -24.26 6.26
C ILE A 482 1.86 -23.27 7.35
N LEU A 483 1.44 -23.60 8.57
CA LEU A 483 2.10 -23.20 9.81
C LEU A 483 3.52 -23.77 9.78
N VAL A 484 4.53 -22.91 9.88
CA VAL A 484 5.88 -23.35 10.27
C VAL A 484 6.27 -22.60 11.53
N SER A 485 6.20 -23.32 12.64
CA SER A 485 6.91 -23.05 13.88
C SER A 485 8.37 -23.46 13.72
N PHE A 486 9.29 -22.55 14.02
CA PHE A 486 10.57 -22.82 14.67
C PHE A 486 10.89 -21.68 15.63
#